data_AF-A0A942IPR6-F1
#
_entry.id   AF-A0A942IPR6-F1
#
_cell.length_a   1.000
_cell.length_b   1.000
_cell.length_c   1.000
_cell.angle_alpha   90.00
_cell.angle_beta   90.00
_cell.angle_gamma   90.00
#
_symmetry.space_group_name_H-M   'P 1'
#
loop_
_entity.id
_entity.type
_entity.pdbx_description
1 polymer ?
#
loop_
_entity_poly.entity_id
_entity_poly.type
_entity_poly.pdbx_seq_one_letter_code
_entity_poly.pdbx_strand_id
1 'polypeptide(L)'
;MELFPLDNHNASEVIQKKENLTFQNITENDGVLVISNESRFSDIETNIRKIFGLQAKLFRRTSTSWIETKHTSDWTLQDQNNQGFGTSKLMDDINDIGA
;
A
#
# COMPACT_ATOMS: atom_id res chain seq x y z
N MET A 1 -12.46 40.91 22.86
CA MET A 1 -11.60 40.50 21.74
C MET A 1 -10.72 39.40 22.30
N GLU A 2 -11.09 38.15 22.04
CA GLU A 2 -10.40 36.99 22.63
C GLU A 2 -9.01 36.85 22.00
N LEU A 3 -8.00 36.76 22.87
CA LEU A 3 -6.63 36.47 22.49
C LEU A 3 -6.55 34.97 22.20
N PHE A 4 -6.43 34.59 20.92
CA PHE A 4 -5.98 33.25 20.57
C PHE A 4 -4.55 33.07 21.12
N PRO A 5 -4.25 32.00 21.87
CA PRO A 5 -2.88 31.67 22.18
C PRO A 5 -2.17 31.38 20.86
N LEU A 6 -1.02 32.02 20.65
CA LEU A 6 -0.07 31.58 19.64
C LEU A 6 0.35 30.16 20.02
N ASP A 7 -0.19 29.17 19.31
CA ASP A 7 0.26 27.79 19.44
C ASP A 7 1.76 27.76 19.12
N ASN A 8 2.50 27.53 20.19
CA ASN A 8 3.93 27.35 20.20
C ASN A 8 4.32 26.32 19.14
N HIS A 9 5.06 26.75 18.11
CA HIS A 9 5.73 25.89 17.14
C HIS A 9 6.88 25.08 17.78
N ASN A 10 6.61 24.44 18.91
CA ASN A 10 7.44 23.43 19.56
C ASN A 10 6.77 22.05 19.56
N ALA A 11 5.96 21.77 18.54
CA ALA A 11 5.79 20.39 18.12
C ALA A 11 7.00 20.01 17.25
N SER A 12 8.18 19.94 17.87
CA SER A 12 8.96 18.73 17.64
C SER A 12 8.02 17.61 18.09
N GLU A 13 7.17 17.13 17.19
CA GLU A 13 6.64 15.79 17.33
C GLU A 13 7.89 14.95 17.47
N VAL A 14 8.22 14.66 18.73
CA VAL A 14 9.04 13.54 19.08
C VAL A 14 8.28 12.40 18.44
N ILE A 15 8.66 12.07 17.20
CA ILE A 15 8.41 10.75 16.66
C ILE A 15 9.14 9.89 17.66
N GLN A 16 8.41 9.45 18.69
CA GLN A 16 8.86 8.36 19.53
C GLN A 16 8.99 7.24 18.53
N LYS A 17 10.22 7.06 18.04
CA LYS A 17 10.60 5.91 17.27
C LYS A 17 10.33 4.77 18.22
N LYS A 18 9.15 4.19 18.10
CA LYS A 18 8.71 3.07 18.92
C LYS A 18 9.64 1.95 18.50
N GLU A 19 10.75 1.80 19.24
CA GLU A 19 11.77 0.80 19.02
C GLU A 19 11.21 -0.57 19.42
N ASN A 20 10.16 -1.01 18.73
CA ASN A 20 9.80 -2.41 18.63
C ASN A 20 10.27 -2.88 17.24
N LEU A 21 11.59 -2.80 17.02
CA LEU A 21 12.28 -3.38 15.85
C LEU A 21 12.63 -4.85 16.07
N THR A 22 12.26 -5.43 17.21
CA THR A 22 12.33 -6.88 17.39
C THR A 22 11.25 -7.49 16.54
N PHE A 23 11.65 -8.30 15.54
CA PHE A 23 10.78 -9.29 14.91
C PHE A 23 10.29 -10.21 16.04
N GLN A 24 9.21 -9.85 16.71
CA GLN A 24 8.63 -10.69 17.75
C GLN A 24 8.18 -11.97 17.06
N ASN A 25 8.85 -13.08 17.41
CA ASN A 25 8.47 -14.45 17.09
C ASN A 25 7.91 -14.59 15.66
N ILE A 26 8.79 -14.57 14.65
CA ILE A 26 8.44 -15.14 13.35
C ILE A 26 8.14 -16.61 13.66
N THR A 27 6.85 -16.94 13.77
CA THR A 27 6.44 -18.33 13.87
C THR A 27 6.78 -18.97 12.53
N GLU A 28 7.58 -20.03 12.55
CA GLU A 28 7.76 -20.94 11.42
C GLU A 28 6.44 -21.70 11.19
N ASN A 29 5.40 -20.96 10.79
CA ASN A 29 4.17 -21.55 10.30
C ASN A 29 4.38 -21.81 8.82
N ASP A 30 4.52 -23.08 8.46
CA ASP A 30 4.30 -23.52 7.09
C ASP A 30 2.91 -23.04 6.67
N GLY A 31 2.84 -22.26 5.60
CA GLY A 31 1.63 -21.58 5.20
C GLY A 31 1.60 -21.32 3.71
N VAL A 32 0.47 -21.63 3.08
CA VAL A 32 0.23 -21.34 1.66
C VAL A 32 -0.65 -20.11 1.58
N LEU A 33 -0.12 -19.03 1.01
CA LEU A 33 -0.91 -17.85 0.66
C LEU A 33 -1.42 -18.02 -0.78
N VAL A 34 -2.72 -18.21 -0.93
CA VAL A 34 -3.38 -18.23 -2.25
C VAL A 34 -3.77 -16.81 -2.63
N ILE A 35 -3.33 -16.38 -3.81
CA ILE A 35 -3.63 -15.05 -4.36
C ILE A 35 -4.33 -15.26 -5.70
N SER A 36 -5.46 -14.57 -5.91
CA SER A 36 -6.23 -14.59 -7.15
C SER A 36 -6.57 -13.18 -7.62
N ASN A 37 -7.10 -13.05 -8.83
CA ASN A 37 -7.50 -11.77 -9.42
C ASN A 37 -8.53 -11.02 -8.58
N GLU A 38 -9.41 -11.75 -7.91
CA GLU A 38 -10.51 -11.27 -7.06
C GLU A 38 -10.05 -10.92 -5.64
N SER A 39 -8.80 -11.27 -5.30
CA SER A 39 -8.23 -10.96 -3.98
C SER A 39 -8.06 -9.45 -3.82
N ARG A 40 -8.53 -8.90 -2.70
CA ARG A 40 -8.31 -7.48 -2.35
C ARG A 40 -6.96 -7.29 -1.66
N PHE A 41 -6.39 -6.09 -1.76
CA PHE A 41 -5.14 -5.80 -1.07
C PHE A 41 -5.27 -5.92 0.45
N SER A 42 -6.37 -5.43 1.02
CA SER A 42 -6.63 -5.54 2.46
C SER A 42 -6.69 -6.99 2.93
N ASP A 43 -7.26 -7.88 2.12
CA ASP A 43 -7.34 -9.31 2.41
C ASP A 43 -5.96 -9.96 2.36
N ILE A 44 -5.12 -9.58 1.40
CA ILE A 44 -3.75 -10.08 1.30
C ILE A 44 -2.91 -9.63 2.51
N GLU A 45 -2.94 -8.34 2.89
CA GLU A 45 -2.24 -7.84 4.10
C GLU A 45 -2.72 -8.58 5.36
N THR A 46 -4.03 -8.78 5.47
CA THR A 46 -4.65 -9.49 6.59
C THR A 46 -4.23 -10.96 6.62
N ASN A 47 -4.18 -11.63 5.46
CA ASN A 47 -3.80 -13.03 5.37
C ASN A 47 -2.33 -13.25 5.67
N ILE A 48 -1.44 -12.34 5.25
CA ILE A 48 -0.02 -12.40 5.63
C ILE A 48 0.14 -12.32 7.16
N ARG A 49 -0.63 -11.43 7.81
CA ARG A 49 -0.65 -11.32 9.26
C ARG A 49 -1.18 -12.57 9.94
N LYS A 50 -2.25 -13.17 9.40
CA LYS A 50 -2.91 -14.35 9.99
C LYS A 50 -2.09 -15.62 9.81
N ILE A 51 -1.54 -15.85 8.61
CA ILE A 51 -0.84 -17.09 8.26
C ILE A 51 0.57 -17.09 8.85
N PHE A 52 1.30 -15.98 8.66
CA PHE A 52 2.72 -15.90 8.99
C PHE A 52 3.02 -15.08 10.25
N GLY A 53 2.03 -14.43 10.85
CA GLY A 53 2.26 -13.51 11.98
C GLY A 53 2.93 -12.19 11.58
N LEU A 54 3.12 -11.93 10.28
CA LEU A 54 3.89 -10.81 9.77
C LEU A 54 3.01 -9.60 9.46
N GLN A 55 3.42 -8.43 9.93
CA GLN A 55 2.80 -7.18 9.48
C GLN A 55 3.40 -6.77 8.12
N ALA A 56 2.58 -6.83 7.07
CA ALA A 56 3.00 -6.50 5.71
C ALA A 56 2.26 -5.27 5.18
N LYS A 57 2.86 -4.65 4.16
CA LYS A 57 2.28 -3.56 3.39
C LYS A 57 2.42 -3.82 1.89
N LEU A 58 1.33 -3.61 1.17
CA LEU A 58 1.29 -3.78 -0.27
C LEU A 58 1.57 -2.45 -0.97
N PHE A 59 2.41 -2.54 -1.99
CA PHE A 59 2.74 -1.43 -2.88
C PHE A 59 2.46 -1.86 -4.30
N ARG A 60 1.88 -0.96 -5.08
CA ARG A 60 1.72 -1.12 -6.52
C ARG A 60 2.73 -0.26 -7.25
N ARG A 61 3.28 -0.80 -8.34
CA ARG A 61 4.15 -0.02 -9.23
C ARG A 61 3.30 0.82 -10.18
N THR A 62 3.66 2.09 -10.32
CA THR A 62 3.10 3.02 -11.29
C THR A 62 4.26 3.70 -12.02
N SER A 63 4.43 3.42 -13.31
CA SER A 63 5.58 3.88 -14.10
C SER A 63 6.91 3.58 -13.37
N THR A 64 7.55 4.60 -12.81
CA THR A 64 8.84 4.51 -12.12
C THR A 64 8.74 4.45 -10.58
N SER A 65 7.55 4.60 -10.01
CA SER A 65 7.36 4.74 -8.56
C SER A 65 6.55 3.59 -7.97
N TRP A 66 6.77 3.30 -6.69
CA TRP A 66 5.95 2.39 -5.88
C TRP A 66 5.04 3.21 -4.99
N ILE A 67 3.73 2.96 -5.05
CA ILE A 67 2.71 3.67 -4.29
C ILE A 67 2.02 2.68 -3.36
N GLU A 68 1.89 3.04 -2.09
CA GLU A 68 1.17 2.23 -1.10
C GLU A 68 -0.30 2.08 -1.50
N THR A 69 -0.86 0.88 -1.36
CA THR A 69 -2.24 0.58 -1.74
C THR A 69 -3.27 0.99 -0.69
N LYS A 70 -2.90 1.79 0.31
CA LYS A 70 -3.77 2.19 1.43
C LYS A 70 -5.07 2.87 0.98
N HIS A 71 -5.00 3.73 -0.04
CA HIS A 71 -6.18 4.42 -0.59
C HIS A 71 -6.98 3.57 -1.59
N THR A 72 -6.44 2.42 -1.98
CA THR A 72 -7.07 1.46 -2.89
C THR A 72 -7.26 0.11 -2.22
N SER A 73 -7.31 0.06 -0.88
CA SER A 73 -7.27 -1.20 -0.11
C SER A 73 -8.39 -2.17 -0.48
N ASP A 74 -9.49 -1.63 -0.98
CA ASP A 74 -10.72 -2.36 -1.29
C ASP A 74 -10.75 -2.85 -2.75
N TRP A 75 -9.77 -2.44 -3.55
CA TRP A 75 -9.61 -2.91 -4.93
C TRP A 75 -9.12 -4.33 -4.97
N THR A 76 -9.60 -5.05 -5.96
CA THR A 76 -9.04 -6.35 -6.34
C THR A 76 -7.74 -6.16 -7.13
N LEU A 77 -6.91 -7.21 -7.20
CA LEU A 77 -5.74 -7.22 -8.09
C LEU A 77 -6.15 -6.99 -9.55
N GLN A 78 -7.31 -7.49 -9.95
CA GLN A 78 -7.87 -7.26 -11.28
C GLN A 78 -8.20 -5.79 -11.52
N ASP A 79 -8.82 -5.10 -10.56
CA ASP A 79 -9.11 -3.67 -10.68
C ASP A 79 -7.83 -2.86 -10.89
N GLN A 80 -6.77 -3.19 -10.13
CA GLN A 80 -5.46 -2.55 -10.30
C GLN A 80 -4.88 -2.81 -11.70
N ASN A 81 -4.92 -4.05 -12.17
CA ASN A 81 -4.43 -4.41 -13.50
C ASN A 81 -5.19 -3.64 -14.58
N ASN A 82 -6.51 -3.55 -14.47
CA ASN A 82 -7.35 -2.82 -15.43
C ASN A 82 -6.97 -1.34 -15.51
N GLN A 83 -6.66 -0.70 -14.37
CA GLN A 83 -6.18 0.68 -14.38
C GLN A 83 -4.82 0.82 -15.10
N GLY A 84 -3.90 -0.13 -14.87
CA GLY A 84 -2.60 -0.14 -15.54
C GLY A 84 -2.72 -0.35 -17.05
N PHE A 85 -3.48 -1.35 -17.48
CA PHE A 85 -3.70 -1.64 -18.90
C PHE A 85 -4.44 -0.52 -19.63
N GLY A 86 -5.47 0.06 -19.00
CA GLY A 86 -6.19 1.20 -19.56
C GLY A 86 -5.27 2.37 -19.88
N THR A 87 -4.32 2.68 -18.98
CA THR A 87 -3.33 3.75 -19.22
C THR A 87 -2.30 3.40 -20.29
N SER A 88 -1.83 2.15 -20.38
CA SER A 88 -0.85 1.75 -21.40
C SER A 88 -1.47 1.76 -22.80
N LYS A 89 -2.67 1.21 -22.95
CA LYS A 89 -3.34 1.11 -24.24
C LYS A 89 -3.68 2.50 -24.81
N LEU A 90 -4.13 3.42 -23.96
CA LEU A 90 -4.33 4.82 -24.37
C LEU A 90 -3.03 5.48 -24.84
N MET A 91 -1.89 5.14 -24.23
CA MET A 91 -0.59 5.68 -24.62
C MET A 91 -0.12 5.12 -25.97
N ASP A 92 -0.34 3.83 -26.21
CA ASP A 92 0.00 3.18 -27.48
C ASP A 92 -0.89 3.71 -28.62
N ASP A 93 -2.20 3.83 -28.38
CA ASP A 93 -3.16 4.37 -29.36
C ASP A 93 -2.84 5.84 -29.73
N ILE A 94 -2.35 6.66 -28.79
CA ILE A 94 -1.92 8.05 -29.08
C ILE A 94 -0.67 8.09 -29.97
N ASN A 95 0.28 7.18 -29.76
CA ASN A 95 1.51 7.13 -30.55
C ASN A 95 1.25 6.67 -32.00
N ASP A 96 0.26 5.80 -32.21
CA ASP A 96 -0.13 5.32 -33.55
C ASP A 96 -0.89 6.36 -34.39
N ILE A 97 -1.46 7.40 -33.80
CA ILE A 97 -2.15 8.49 -34.53
C ILE A 97 -1.14 9.51 -35.10
N GLY A 98 0.12 9.48 -34.64
CA GLY A 98 1.19 10.39 -35.04
C GLY A 98 2.19 9.85 -36.07
N ALA A 99 1.99 8.63 -36.60
CA ALA A 99 2.88 7.98 -37.57
C ALA A 99 2.30 7.96 -39.00
#